data_AF-A0A7W8CVQ5-F1
#
_entry.id   AF-A0A7W8CVQ5-F1
#
_cell.length_a   1.000
_cell.length_b   1.000
_cell.length_c   1.000
_cell.angle_alpha   90.00
_cell.angle_beta   90.00
_cell.angle_gamma   90.00
#
_symmetry.space_group_name_H-M   'P 1'
#
loop_
_entity.id
_entity.type
_entity.pdbx_description
1 polymer ?
#
loop_
_entity_poly.entity_id
_entity_poly.type
_entity_poly.pdbx_seq_one_letter_code
_entity_poly.pdbx_strand_id
1 'polypeptide(L)'
;MHIFVLGTGMIGTTVVTEMSKFPEIDVITAVDVNQASIDKCLAIAGSAKVIGKVAALKTEEDIAHVLTGADLAIACLPHSLSLAAIKAAIASHCHLVDLVGSQFMEKMDLNEQAKQAGVIIVPGCGVAPGITNFLAAQGIDLLDEADEAVMTCGGIPMHPIPPLWYQVVYRLESLLRLYTKPATAIEEGELVELAPLSNLQEITFPEPVGLCETVITDAHSTAFVLKGKVKNLYEKTVRYPGHWEKMKVIGELGFLDDIPIALEGIVTTPRAFAEKVLVSKMKGDSHEDITVLRVEVTGTKDGKRTKHRWEMVDLYDHQRDITSMAKTTALPALIIAKLIATKKITETGVIPIESLIIRDRFQPFLDELKRLGIDIDYKEEVFISSE
;
A
#
# COMPACT_ATOMS: atom_id res chain seq x y z
N MET A 1 8.13 24.17 3.73
CA MET A 1 7.74 23.61 2.43
C MET A 1 6.23 23.56 2.31
N HIS A 2 5.67 23.77 1.12
CA HIS A 2 4.23 23.71 0.85
C HIS A 2 3.87 22.33 0.27
N ILE A 3 3.16 21.52 1.06
CA ILE A 3 2.80 20.14 0.69
C ILE A 3 1.32 20.06 0.31
N PHE A 4 1.02 19.35 -0.78
CA PHE A 4 -0.34 19.09 -1.22
C PHE A 4 -0.73 17.65 -0.90
N VAL A 5 -1.95 17.42 -0.41
CA VAL A 5 -2.52 16.08 -0.25
C VAL A 5 -3.71 15.96 -1.17
N LEU A 6 -3.59 15.12 -2.19
CA LEU A 6 -4.61 14.93 -3.22
C LEU A 6 -5.56 13.81 -2.79
N GLY A 7 -6.79 14.17 -2.47
CA GLY A 7 -7.82 13.29 -1.91
C GLY A 7 -7.88 13.37 -0.39
N THR A 8 -9.08 13.62 0.15
CA THR A 8 -9.35 13.78 1.59
C THR A 8 -10.20 12.64 2.14
N GLY A 9 -10.09 11.44 1.55
CA GLY A 9 -10.66 10.22 2.12
C GLY A 9 -10.01 9.83 3.46
N MET A 10 -10.29 8.62 3.94
CA MET A 10 -9.76 8.12 5.21
C MET A 10 -8.22 8.23 5.32
N ILE A 11 -7.50 7.75 4.29
CA ILE A 11 -6.03 7.82 4.26
C ILE A 11 -5.54 9.27 4.14
N GLY A 12 -6.11 10.04 3.21
CA GLY A 12 -5.69 11.43 3.00
C GLY A 12 -5.91 12.34 4.21
N THR A 13 -7.03 12.15 4.92
CA THR A 13 -7.30 12.85 6.19
C THR A 13 -6.27 12.47 7.25
N THR A 14 -5.89 11.19 7.32
CA THR A 14 -4.84 10.71 8.23
C THR A 14 -3.49 11.33 7.90
N VAL A 15 -3.11 11.35 6.62
CA VAL A 15 -1.89 12.02 6.13
C VAL A 15 -1.89 13.49 6.55
N VAL A 16 -2.94 14.25 6.24
CA VAL A 16 -3.05 15.68 6.57
C VAL A 16 -2.92 15.91 8.09
N THR A 17 -3.66 15.14 8.87
CA THR A 17 -3.73 15.28 10.33
C THR A 17 -2.38 15.00 10.98
N GLU A 18 -1.77 13.85 10.67
CA GLU A 18 -0.48 13.47 11.25
C GLU A 18 0.65 14.37 10.75
N MET A 19 0.62 14.78 9.49
CA MET A 19 1.63 15.65 8.89
C MET A 19 1.63 17.05 9.50
N SER A 20 0.45 17.57 9.86
CA SER A 20 0.33 18.89 10.48
C SER A 20 1.05 19.02 11.83
N LYS A 21 1.37 17.88 12.47
CA LYS A 21 2.10 17.82 13.76
C LYS A 21 3.61 18.02 13.61
N PHE A 22 4.14 17.95 12.38
CA PHE A 22 5.58 18.10 12.14
C PHE A 22 5.98 19.58 12.03
N PRO A 23 7.00 20.03 12.78
CA PRO A 23 7.45 21.43 12.73
C PRO A 23 8.08 21.82 11.39
N GLU A 24 8.67 20.87 10.66
CA GLU A 24 9.35 21.11 9.38
C GLU A 24 8.40 21.42 8.21
N ILE A 25 7.09 21.26 8.44
CA ILE A 25 6.04 21.43 7.43
C ILE A 25 5.27 22.71 7.75
N ASP A 26 5.29 23.66 6.82
CA ASP A 26 4.75 25.00 7.03
C ASP A 26 3.27 25.08 6.68
N VAL A 27 2.91 24.58 5.49
CA VAL A 27 1.56 24.67 4.92
C VAL A 27 1.20 23.37 4.23
N ILE A 28 -0.02 22.89 4.49
CA ILE A 28 -0.60 21.69 3.87
C ILE A 28 -1.88 22.09 3.13
N THR A 29 -1.94 21.87 1.82
CA THR A 29 -3.19 22.01 1.05
C THR A 29 -3.87 20.66 0.94
N ALA A 30 -5.00 20.49 1.63
CA ALA A 30 -5.89 19.35 1.46
C ALA A 30 -6.81 19.59 0.25
N VAL A 31 -6.70 18.76 -0.79
CA VAL A 31 -7.44 18.92 -2.05
C VAL A 31 -8.46 17.80 -2.23
N ASP A 32 -9.70 18.15 -2.54
CA ASP A 32 -10.73 17.18 -2.92
C ASP A 32 -11.72 17.80 -3.91
N VAL A 33 -12.48 16.95 -4.61
CA VAL A 33 -13.59 17.42 -5.46
C VAL A 33 -14.82 17.76 -4.61
N ASN A 34 -14.92 17.23 -3.41
CA ASN A 34 -16.07 17.40 -2.52
C ASN A 34 -15.75 18.31 -1.33
N GLN A 35 -16.43 19.46 -1.25
CA GLN A 35 -16.30 20.42 -0.14
C GLN A 35 -16.55 19.76 1.22
N ALA A 36 -17.55 18.89 1.35
CA ALA A 36 -17.87 18.26 2.62
C ALA A 36 -16.75 17.32 3.11
N SER A 37 -16.03 16.67 2.19
CA SER A 37 -14.84 15.87 2.54
C SER A 37 -13.71 16.75 3.07
N ILE A 38 -13.51 17.91 2.44
CA ILE A 38 -12.52 18.91 2.89
C ILE A 38 -12.89 19.44 4.26
N ASP A 39 -14.13 19.88 4.46
CA ASP A 39 -14.59 20.43 5.74
C ASP A 39 -14.39 19.41 6.88
N LYS A 40 -14.72 18.14 6.63
CA LYS A 40 -14.45 17.04 7.55
C LYS A 40 -12.95 16.89 7.83
N CYS A 41 -12.12 16.89 6.80
CA CYS A 41 -10.66 16.78 6.93
C CYS A 41 -10.08 17.93 7.76
N LEU A 42 -10.48 19.18 7.48
CA LEU A 42 -10.03 20.36 8.23
C LEU A 42 -10.48 20.31 9.69
N ALA A 43 -11.72 19.89 9.95
CA ALA A 43 -12.24 19.74 11.30
C ALA A 43 -11.47 18.69 12.11
N ILE A 44 -11.14 17.55 11.50
CA ILE A 44 -10.33 16.49 12.13
C ILE A 44 -8.89 16.96 12.35
N ALA A 45 -8.28 17.60 11.35
CA ALA A 45 -6.90 18.05 11.43
C ALA A 45 -6.70 19.14 12.49
N GLY A 46 -7.67 20.04 12.66
CA GLY A 46 -7.69 21.04 13.73
C GLY A 46 -6.47 21.96 13.78
N SER A 47 -5.78 22.15 12.65
CA SER A 47 -4.46 22.81 12.59
C SER A 47 -4.47 24.00 11.64
N ALA A 48 -3.91 25.13 12.09
CA ALA A 48 -3.77 26.35 11.29
C ALA A 48 -2.82 26.19 10.09
N LYS A 49 -2.04 25.10 10.05
CA LYS A 49 -1.17 24.76 8.91
C LYS A 49 -1.95 24.20 7.71
N VAL A 50 -3.20 23.77 7.91
CA VAL A 50 -3.97 23.05 6.91
C VAL A 50 -5.00 23.99 6.25
N ILE A 51 -4.94 24.07 4.93
CA ILE A 51 -5.90 24.81 4.10
C ILE A 51 -6.64 23.86 3.16
N GLY A 52 -7.93 24.09 2.98
CA GLY A 52 -8.77 23.31 2.06
C GLY A 52 -8.83 23.94 0.67
N LYS A 53 -8.76 23.12 -0.38
CA LYS A 53 -8.94 23.54 -1.77
C LYS A 53 -9.87 22.58 -2.51
N VAL A 54 -11.06 23.05 -2.90
CA VAL A 54 -11.92 22.28 -3.81
C VAL A 54 -11.37 22.37 -5.22
N ALA A 55 -11.07 21.22 -5.83
CA ALA A 55 -10.63 21.15 -7.22
C ALA A 55 -10.97 19.81 -7.86
N ALA A 56 -11.12 19.82 -9.19
CA ALA A 56 -11.19 18.58 -9.95
C ALA A 56 -9.84 17.84 -9.88
N LEU A 57 -9.91 16.51 -9.83
CA LEU A 57 -8.75 15.61 -9.81
C LEU A 57 -9.02 14.42 -10.74
N LYS A 58 -9.58 14.68 -11.94
CA LYS A 58 -10.06 13.61 -12.84
C LYS A 58 -9.09 13.31 -13.98
N THR A 59 -8.30 14.30 -14.38
CA THR A 59 -7.35 14.19 -15.49
C THR A 59 -5.96 14.62 -15.05
N GLU A 60 -4.96 14.32 -15.88
CA GLU A 60 -3.61 14.83 -15.73
C GLU A 60 -3.59 16.37 -15.69
N GLU A 61 -4.34 17.02 -16.58
CA GLU A 61 -4.43 18.49 -16.65
C GLU A 61 -5.04 19.11 -15.39
N ASP A 62 -6.13 18.52 -14.88
CA ASP A 62 -6.76 18.94 -13.62
C ASP A 62 -5.74 18.91 -12.47
N ILE A 63 -5.00 17.80 -12.35
CA ILE A 63 -4.04 17.58 -11.28
C ILE A 63 -2.84 18.53 -11.44
N ALA A 64 -2.33 18.73 -12.65
CA ALA A 64 -1.21 19.66 -12.91
C ALA A 64 -1.57 21.11 -12.54
N HIS A 65 -2.80 21.53 -12.87
CA HIS A 65 -3.29 22.84 -12.45
C HIS A 65 -3.36 22.97 -10.92
N VAL A 66 -3.77 21.92 -10.22
CA VAL A 66 -3.78 21.90 -8.74
C VAL A 66 -2.38 22.03 -8.16
N LEU A 67 -1.40 21.33 -8.74
CA LEU A 67 -0.02 21.24 -8.27
C LEU A 67 0.83 22.47 -8.61
N THR A 68 0.29 23.46 -9.29
CA THR A 68 1.01 24.70 -9.61
C THR A 68 1.48 25.39 -8.31
N GLY A 69 2.79 25.52 -8.16
CA GLY A 69 3.43 26.13 -6.98
C GLY A 69 3.59 25.19 -5.77
N ALA A 70 3.25 23.91 -5.90
CA ALA A 70 3.52 22.90 -4.88
C ALA A 70 4.97 22.40 -4.97
N ASP A 71 5.65 22.26 -3.83
CA ASP A 71 6.99 21.67 -3.78
C ASP A 71 6.91 20.13 -3.84
N LEU A 72 5.89 19.57 -3.18
CA LEU A 72 5.67 18.14 -3.00
C LEU A 72 4.19 17.85 -2.86
N ALA A 73 3.75 16.72 -3.40
CA ALA A 73 2.42 16.19 -3.16
C ALA A 73 2.43 14.74 -2.65
N ILE A 74 1.39 14.38 -1.89
CA ILE A 74 1.04 12.99 -1.58
C ILE A 74 -0.28 12.67 -2.28
N ALA A 75 -0.26 11.69 -3.17
CA ALA A 75 -1.44 11.22 -3.90
C ALA A 75 -2.18 10.15 -3.09
N CYS A 76 -3.27 10.53 -2.44
CA CYS A 76 -4.23 9.64 -1.79
C CYS A 76 -5.43 9.36 -2.72
N LEU A 77 -5.13 9.10 -4.00
CA LEU A 77 -6.09 9.00 -5.09
C LEU A 77 -6.45 7.55 -5.42
N PRO A 78 -7.60 7.31 -6.08
CA PRO A 78 -7.93 6.02 -6.69
C PRO A 78 -6.84 5.51 -7.66
N HIS A 79 -6.74 4.19 -7.82
CA HIS A 79 -5.78 3.56 -8.74
C HIS A 79 -5.84 4.12 -10.17
N SER A 80 -7.03 4.41 -10.68
CA SER A 80 -7.24 4.95 -12.03
C SER A 80 -6.60 6.31 -12.28
N LEU A 81 -6.27 7.06 -11.22
CA LEU A 81 -5.68 8.41 -11.30
C LEU A 81 -4.19 8.43 -10.97
N SER A 82 -3.63 7.32 -10.51
CA SER A 82 -2.25 7.24 -10.04
C SER A 82 -1.24 7.60 -11.14
N LEU A 83 -1.36 7.02 -12.35
CA LEU A 83 -0.46 7.34 -13.46
C LEU A 83 -0.62 8.80 -13.92
N ALA A 84 -1.85 9.32 -13.93
CA ALA A 84 -2.12 10.72 -14.28
C ALA A 84 -1.49 11.69 -13.25
N ALA A 85 -1.53 11.34 -11.96
CA ALA A 85 -0.90 12.13 -10.91
C ALA A 85 0.63 12.19 -11.06
N ILE A 86 1.27 11.08 -11.43
CA ILE A 86 2.72 11.06 -11.69
C ILE A 86 3.09 11.96 -12.86
N LYS A 87 2.37 11.86 -13.99
CA LYS A 87 2.61 12.73 -15.16
C LYS A 87 2.40 14.21 -14.83
N ALA A 88 1.32 14.52 -14.10
CA ALA A 88 1.02 15.87 -13.65
C ALA A 88 2.11 16.43 -12.72
N ALA A 89 2.66 15.61 -11.81
CA ALA A 89 3.74 16.01 -10.93
C ALA A 89 5.03 16.32 -11.70
N ILE A 90 5.39 15.48 -12.67
CA ILE A 90 6.53 15.72 -13.58
C ILE A 90 6.34 17.03 -14.34
N ALA A 91 5.17 17.24 -14.95
CA ALA A 91 4.86 18.46 -15.71
C ALA A 91 4.88 19.73 -14.85
N SER A 92 4.55 19.59 -13.56
CA SER A 92 4.51 20.70 -12.60
C SER A 92 5.82 20.92 -11.84
N HIS A 93 6.87 20.14 -12.13
CA HIS A 93 8.12 20.11 -11.36
C HIS A 93 7.90 19.89 -9.86
N CYS A 94 6.89 19.10 -9.51
CA CYS A 94 6.49 18.79 -8.14
C CYS A 94 6.95 17.37 -7.78
N HIS A 95 7.54 17.20 -6.61
CA HIS A 95 7.81 15.86 -6.08
C HIS A 95 6.50 15.13 -5.78
N LEU A 96 6.47 13.81 -5.83
CA LEU A 96 5.26 13.04 -5.56
C LEU A 96 5.54 11.77 -4.76
N VAL A 97 4.77 11.57 -3.69
CA VAL A 97 4.61 10.27 -3.04
C VAL A 97 3.24 9.71 -3.41
N ASP A 98 3.21 8.55 -4.05
CA ASP A 98 1.99 7.89 -4.50
C ASP A 98 1.78 6.59 -3.73
N LEU A 99 0.56 6.39 -3.22
CA LEU A 99 0.21 5.20 -2.44
C LEU A 99 0.02 3.95 -3.32
N VAL A 100 -0.24 4.15 -4.61
CA VAL A 100 -0.64 3.09 -5.52
C VAL A 100 0.58 2.42 -6.15
N GLY A 101 0.64 1.08 -6.16
CA GLY A 101 1.73 0.33 -6.84
C GLY A 101 1.35 -0.34 -8.15
N SER A 102 0.08 -0.26 -8.61
CA SER A 102 -0.32 -0.81 -9.92
C SER A 102 0.31 -0.02 -11.08
N GLN A 103 0.38 -0.64 -12.26
CA GLN A 103 0.99 -0.07 -13.48
C GLN A 103 2.46 0.30 -13.28
N PHE A 104 3.21 -0.56 -12.56
CA PHE A 104 4.58 -0.25 -12.17
C PHE A 104 5.49 -0.01 -13.39
N MET A 105 5.40 -0.83 -14.43
CA MET A 105 6.23 -0.67 -15.62
C MET A 105 5.94 0.64 -16.37
N GLU A 106 4.66 0.98 -16.53
CA GLU A 106 4.27 2.26 -17.16
C GLU A 106 4.71 3.47 -16.34
N LYS A 107 4.77 3.34 -15.01
CA LYS A 107 5.36 4.37 -14.15
C LYS A 107 6.88 4.45 -14.33
N MET A 108 7.57 3.32 -14.43
CA MET A 108 9.02 3.27 -14.66
C MET A 108 9.42 3.84 -16.01
N ASP A 109 8.57 3.75 -17.05
CA ASP A 109 8.80 4.39 -18.35
C ASP A 109 8.90 5.93 -18.25
N LEU A 110 8.38 6.53 -17.17
CA LEU A 110 8.46 7.97 -16.90
C LEU A 110 9.74 8.36 -16.14
N ASN A 111 10.62 7.42 -15.78
CA ASN A 111 11.79 7.67 -14.96
C ASN A 111 12.73 8.74 -15.55
N GLU A 112 13.03 8.67 -16.85
CA GLU A 112 13.91 9.66 -17.49
C GLU A 112 13.26 11.04 -17.57
N GLN A 113 11.94 11.12 -17.75
CA GLN A 113 11.21 12.39 -17.72
C GLN A 113 11.23 12.99 -16.31
N ALA A 114 11.04 12.18 -15.28
CA ALA A 114 11.14 12.60 -13.88
C ALA A 114 12.55 13.12 -13.51
N LYS A 115 13.61 12.44 -13.97
CA LYS A 115 14.99 12.90 -13.82
C LYS A 115 15.24 14.24 -14.51
N GLN A 116 14.78 14.39 -15.75
CA GLN A 116 14.92 15.64 -16.52
C GLN A 116 14.17 16.81 -15.88
N ALA A 117 12.99 16.54 -15.31
CA ALA A 117 12.22 17.53 -14.58
C ALA A 117 12.79 17.84 -13.18
N GLY A 118 13.78 17.06 -12.71
CA GLY A 118 14.40 17.22 -11.40
C GLY A 118 13.51 16.79 -10.23
N VAL A 119 12.53 15.91 -10.47
CA VAL A 119 11.55 15.52 -9.45
C VAL A 119 11.81 14.11 -8.90
N ILE A 120 11.43 13.92 -7.64
CA ILE A 120 11.43 12.63 -6.96
C ILE A 120 10.00 12.10 -6.95
N ILE A 121 9.80 10.94 -7.55
CA ILE A 121 8.51 10.24 -7.59
C ILE A 121 8.66 8.89 -6.88
N VAL A 122 7.89 8.67 -5.82
CA VAL A 122 7.91 7.43 -5.04
C VAL A 122 6.56 6.72 -5.15
N PRO A 123 6.41 5.73 -6.05
CA PRO A 123 5.19 4.96 -6.17
C PRO A 123 5.09 3.85 -5.10
N GLY A 124 3.87 3.38 -4.84
CA GLY A 124 3.62 2.23 -3.97
C GLY A 124 4.04 2.42 -2.52
N CYS A 125 3.79 3.60 -1.95
CA CYS A 125 4.28 3.97 -0.62
C CYS A 125 3.20 3.87 0.46
N GLY A 126 2.76 2.66 0.82
CA GLY A 126 1.79 2.40 1.90
C GLY A 126 2.24 1.28 2.84
N VAL A 127 1.33 0.33 3.12
CA VAL A 127 1.67 -0.92 3.85
C VAL A 127 2.09 -2.04 2.90
N ALA A 128 1.25 -2.34 1.90
CA ALA A 128 1.49 -3.34 0.86
C ALA A 128 0.75 -2.89 -0.42
N PRO A 129 1.47 -2.37 -1.43
CA PRO A 129 2.91 -2.15 -1.45
C PRO A 129 3.35 -1.03 -0.49
N GLY A 130 4.57 -1.14 0.03
CA GLY A 130 5.16 -0.15 0.92
C GLY A 130 6.08 -0.74 1.98
N ILE A 131 5.57 -0.88 3.21
CA ILE A 131 6.29 -1.53 4.32
C ILE A 131 6.77 -2.93 3.93
N THR A 132 5.89 -3.77 3.34
CA THR A 132 6.29 -5.13 2.91
C THR A 132 7.49 -5.08 1.96
N ASN A 133 7.47 -4.16 1.00
CA ASN A 133 8.47 -4.06 -0.05
C ASN A 133 9.87 -3.78 0.49
N PHE A 134 10.02 -2.74 1.31
CA PHE A 134 11.36 -2.35 1.78
C PHE A 134 11.92 -3.33 2.81
N LEU A 135 11.05 -3.99 3.60
CA LEU A 135 11.45 -5.09 4.47
C LEU A 135 11.98 -6.28 3.67
N ALA A 136 11.32 -6.65 2.56
CA ALA A 136 11.78 -7.74 1.71
C ALA A 136 13.12 -7.41 1.05
N ALA A 137 13.26 -6.20 0.52
CA ALA A 137 14.52 -5.75 -0.08
C ALA A 137 15.66 -5.71 0.93
N GLN A 138 15.41 -5.24 2.16
CA GLN A 138 16.41 -5.27 3.21
C GLN A 138 16.80 -6.70 3.61
N GLY A 139 15.82 -7.61 3.75
CA GLY A 139 16.10 -9.01 4.06
C GLY A 139 16.95 -9.69 3.00
N ILE A 140 16.73 -9.38 1.73
CA ILE A 140 17.56 -9.87 0.62
C ILE A 140 18.98 -9.29 0.70
N ASP A 141 19.13 -7.98 0.98
CA ASP A 141 20.44 -7.30 1.09
C ASP A 141 21.27 -7.77 2.30
N LEU A 142 20.64 -8.41 3.30
CA LEU A 142 21.32 -8.99 4.48
C LEU A 142 21.90 -10.38 4.25
N LEU A 143 21.57 -11.03 3.13
CA LEU A 143 21.98 -12.39 2.78
C LEU A 143 23.05 -12.36 1.67
N ASP A 144 23.92 -13.37 1.64
CA ASP A 144 24.87 -13.55 0.54
C ASP A 144 24.15 -14.06 -0.72
N GLU A 145 23.20 -14.98 -0.52
CA GLU A 145 22.32 -15.52 -1.54
C GLU A 145 20.91 -15.66 -0.98
N ALA A 146 19.93 -15.00 -1.59
CA ALA A 146 18.53 -15.09 -1.18
C ALA A 146 17.78 -16.16 -2.00
N ASP A 147 17.13 -17.10 -1.31
CA ASP A 147 16.37 -18.17 -1.96
C ASP A 147 14.88 -17.84 -2.05
N GLU A 148 14.30 -17.30 -0.99
CA GLU A 148 12.87 -17.03 -0.95
C GLU A 148 12.56 -15.76 -0.16
N ALA A 149 11.68 -14.91 -0.68
CA ALA A 149 11.07 -13.79 0.01
C ALA A 149 9.54 -13.91 -0.04
N VAL A 150 8.90 -14.08 1.11
CA VAL A 150 7.43 -14.11 1.23
C VAL A 150 6.98 -12.89 2.01
N MET A 151 6.24 -12.02 1.34
CA MET A 151 5.60 -10.86 1.94
C MET A 151 4.14 -11.19 2.16
N THR A 152 3.66 -11.06 3.39
CA THR A 152 2.28 -11.37 3.76
C THR A 152 1.66 -10.15 4.42
N CYS A 153 0.49 -9.71 3.95
CA CYS A 153 -0.19 -8.54 4.51
C CYS A 153 -1.72 -8.69 4.47
N GLY A 154 -2.42 -8.11 5.44
CA GLY A 154 -3.87 -8.00 5.38
C GLY A 154 -4.44 -6.97 6.34
N GLY A 155 -5.29 -6.08 5.83
CA GLY A 155 -6.26 -5.37 6.65
C GLY A 155 -7.47 -6.25 6.87
N ILE A 156 -7.83 -6.53 8.12
CA ILE A 156 -8.92 -7.41 8.53
C ILE A 156 -9.72 -6.74 9.66
N PRO A 157 -11.02 -7.05 9.84
CA PRO A 157 -11.80 -6.46 10.92
C PRO A 157 -11.37 -6.99 12.29
N MET A 158 -11.41 -6.14 13.32
CA MET A 158 -11.22 -6.59 14.71
C MET A 158 -12.34 -7.55 15.17
N HIS A 159 -13.53 -7.36 14.62
CA HIS A 159 -14.72 -8.17 14.92
C HIS A 159 -15.28 -8.79 13.64
N PRO A 160 -14.74 -9.93 13.16
CA PRO A 160 -15.22 -10.56 11.94
C PRO A 160 -16.64 -11.10 12.12
N ILE A 161 -17.52 -10.77 11.18
CA ILE A 161 -18.92 -11.23 11.17
C ILE A 161 -19.20 -12.14 9.96
N PRO A 162 -20.05 -13.18 10.11
CA PRO A 162 -20.45 -14.02 8.99
C PRO A 162 -21.26 -13.21 7.94
N PRO A 163 -21.32 -13.67 6.68
CA PRO A 163 -20.79 -14.94 6.18
C PRO A 163 -19.34 -14.89 5.69
N LEU A 164 -18.80 -13.69 5.41
CA LEU A 164 -17.48 -13.53 4.80
C LEU A 164 -16.34 -13.36 5.82
N TRP A 165 -16.66 -13.19 7.11
CA TRP A 165 -15.68 -12.90 8.16
C TRP A 165 -14.81 -11.68 7.81
N TYR A 166 -15.38 -10.73 7.06
CA TYR A 166 -14.65 -9.60 6.51
C TYR A 166 -15.55 -8.37 6.39
N GLN A 167 -14.95 -7.21 6.66
CA GLN A 167 -15.55 -5.89 6.51
C GLN A 167 -14.62 -5.02 5.67
N VAL A 168 -15.19 -4.10 4.90
CA VAL A 168 -14.43 -3.28 3.96
C VAL A 168 -13.60 -2.24 4.71
N VAL A 169 -12.30 -2.47 4.79
CA VAL A 169 -11.31 -1.57 5.43
C VAL A 169 -10.58 -0.65 4.43
N TYR A 170 -10.73 -0.88 3.12
CA TYR A 170 -10.22 -0.03 2.03
C TYR A 170 -11.17 -0.08 0.82
N ARG A 171 -10.85 0.57 -0.30
CA ARG A 171 -11.76 0.62 -1.47
C ARG A 171 -12.23 -0.76 -1.94
N LEU A 172 -13.55 -0.96 -1.98
CA LEU A 172 -14.18 -2.22 -2.36
C LEU A 172 -13.87 -2.64 -3.79
N GLU A 173 -13.85 -1.72 -4.74
CA GLU A 173 -13.41 -2.02 -6.12
C GLU A 173 -12.03 -2.70 -6.16
N SER A 174 -11.06 -2.17 -5.41
CA SER A 174 -9.71 -2.76 -5.30
C SER A 174 -9.75 -4.14 -4.66
N LEU A 175 -10.59 -4.33 -3.64
CA LEU A 175 -10.79 -5.63 -2.99
C LEU A 175 -11.35 -6.67 -3.97
N LEU A 176 -12.37 -6.33 -4.77
CA LEU A 176 -13.00 -7.27 -5.70
C LEU A 176 -12.05 -7.67 -6.84
N ARG A 177 -11.25 -6.73 -7.34
CA ARG A 177 -10.21 -7.01 -8.34
C ARG A 177 -9.17 -8.01 -7.82
N LEU A 178 -8.83 -7.97 -6.53
CA LEU A 178 -7.87 -8.89 -5.91
C LEU A 178 -8.25 -10.36 -6.13
N TYR A 179 -9.55 -10.68 -6.14
CA TYR A 179 -10.04 -12.07 -6.24
C TYR A 179 -9.95 -12.67 -7.64
N THR A 180 -9.71 -11.84 -8.66
CA THR A 180 -9.77 -12.25 -10.07
C THR A 180 -8.50 -11.94 -10.84
N LYS A 181 -7.67 -11.02 -10.33
CA LYS A 181 -6.44 -10.60 -10.99
C LYS A 181 -5.34 -11.66 -10.81
N PRO A 182 -4.69 -12.12 -11.89
CA PRO A 182 -3.46 -12.89 -11.78
C PRO A 182 -2.37 -12.16 -10.98
N ALA A 183 -1.53 -12.92 -10.31
CA ALA A 183 -0.48 -12.40 -9.45
C ALA A 183 0.88 -12.49 -10.12
N THR A 184 1.58 -11.36 -10.26
CA THR A 184 2.99 -11.36 -10.65
C THR A 184 3.84 -11.79 -9.46
N ALA A 185 4.76 -12.73 -9.69
CA ALA A 185 5.69 -13.28 -8.70
C ALA A 185 7.06 -13.55 -9.35
N ILE A 186 8.02 -14.02 -8.56
CA ILE A 186 9.30 -14.55 -9.06
C ILE A 186 9.37 -16.04 -8.73
N GLU A 187 9.68 -16.88 -9.72
CA GLU A 187 10.04 -18.29 -9.53
C GLU A 187 11.33 -18.61 -10.28
N GLU A 188 12.28 -19.26 -9.61
CA GLU A 188 13.60 -19.59 -10.15
C GLU A 188 14.34 -18.39 -10.80
N GLY A 189 14.17 -17.20 -10.21
CA GLY A 189 14.77 -15.94 -10.67
C GLY A 189 14.03 -15.26 -11.83
N GLU A 190 12.96 -15.87 -12.35
CA GLU A 190 12.20 -15.35 -13.48
C GLU A 190 10.81 -14.84 -13.07
N LEU A 191 10.30 -13.86 -13.82
CA LEU A 191 8.95 -13.34 -13.60
C LEU A 191 7.93 -14.37 -14.06
N VAL A 192 6.98 -14.69 -13.20
CA VAL A 192 5.86 -15.57 -13.51
C VAL A 192 4.53 -14.90 -13.21
N GLU A 193 3.47 -15.37 -13.87
CA GLU A 193 2.10 -15.00 -13.58
C GLU A 193 1.38 -16.21 -13.00
N LEU A 194 0.88 -16.07 -11.78
CA LEU A 194 0.18 -17.12 -11.03
C LEU A 194 -1.32 -16.86 -11.05
N ALA A 195 -2.09 -17.95 -11.04
CA ALA A 195 -3.54 -17.88 -11.00
C ALA A 195 -4.04 -17.12 -9.74
N PRO A 196 -5.13 -16.34 -9.84
CA PRO A 196 -5.73 -15.69 -8.69
C PRO A 196 -6.14 -16.71 -7.63
N LEU A 197 -6.04 -16.32 -6.35
CA LEU A 197 -6.41 -17.16 -5.20
C LEU A 197 -5.65 -18.48 -5.10
N SER A 198 -4.47 -18.57 -5.73
CA SER A 198 -3.61 -19.76 -5.67
C SER A 198 -2.88 -19.86 -4.34
N ASN A 199 -2.38 -21.07 -4.03
CA ASN A 199 -1.59 -21.37 -2.84
C ASN A 199 -2.30 -20.98 -1.52
N LEU A 200 -3.56 -21.41 -1.35
CA LEU A 200 -4.26 -21.25 -0.08
C LEU A 200 -3.49 -21.96 1.05
N GLN A 201 -3.11 -21.21 2.07
CA GLN A 201 -2.36 -21.70 3.23
C GLN A 201 -2.86 -21.08 4.53
N GLU A 202 -2.84 -21.85 5.60
CA GLU A 202 -3.08 -21.33 6.95
C GLU A 202 -1.87 -20.56 7.48
N ILE A 203 -2.15 -19.51 8.25
CA ILE A 203 -1.14 -18.72 8.96
C ILE A 203 -1.70 -18.32 10.33
N THR A 204 -0.86 -18.31 11.36
CA THR A 204 -1.25 -17.82 12.69
C THR A 204 -0.47 -16.56 13.03
N PHE A 205 -1.18 -15.51 13.42
CA PHE A 205 -0.61 -14.30 14.00
C PHE A 205 -0.81 -14.31 15.53
N PRO A 206 -0.02 -13.51 16.28
CA PRO A 206 -0.28 -13.29 17.70
C PRO A 206 -1.72 -12.82 17.98
N GLU A 207 -2.17 -13.03 19.21
CA GLU A 207 -3.43 -12.45 19.70
C GLU A 207 -3.44 -10.92 19.51
N PRO A 208 -4.60 -10.31 19.16
CA PRO A 208 -5.94 -10.90 19.11
C PRO A 208 -6.32 -11.54 17.76
N VAL A 209 -5.38 -11.72 16.83
CA VAL A 209 -5.70 -12.15 15.46
C VAL A 209 -5.91 -13.66 15.35
N GLY A 210 -4.96 -14.45 15.87
CA GLY A 210 -5.04 -15.91 15.82
C GLY A 210 -4.94 -16.48 14.40
N LEU A 211 -5.72 -17.54 14.13
CA LEU A 211 -5.69 -18.30 12.89
C LEU A 211 -6.30 -17.51 11.72
N CYS A 212 -5.60 -17.50 10.60
CA CYS A 212 -5.99 -16.87 9.34
C CYS A 212 -5.61 -17.79 8.16
N GLU A 213 -6.04 -17.38 6.96
CA GLU A 213 -5.69 -17.96 5.68
C GLU A 213 -5.03 -16.93 4.77
N THR A 214 -4.15 -17.41 3.90
CA THR A 214 -3.48 -16.60 2.89
C THR A 214 -3.60 -17.22 1.51
N VAL A 215 -3.62 -16.36 0.49
CA VAL A 215 -3.46 -16.74 -0.92
C VAL A 215 -2.44 -15.83 -1.57
N ILE A 216 -1.80 -16.29 -2.64
CA ILE A 216 -0.89 -15.46 -3.42
C ILE A 216 -1.64 -14.32 -4.10
N THR A 217 -1.07 -13.13 -4.00
CA THR A 217 -1.55 -11.90 -4.63
C THR A 217 -0.37 -11.18 -5.30
N ASP A 218 -0.65 -10.12 -6.06
CA ASP A 218 0.33 -9.42 -6.88
C ASP A 218 1.48 -8.85 -6.02
N ALA A 219 2.73 -9.19 -6.35
CA ALA A 219 3.91 -8.65 -5.68
C ALA A 219 4.27 -7.22 -6.10
N HIS A 220 3.50 -6.63 -7.02
CA HIS A 220 3.63 -5.23 -7.46
C HIS A 220 5.07 -4.94 -7.94
N SER A 221 5.66 -3.82 -7.49
CA SER A 221 6.99 -3.38 -7.91
C SER A 221 8.11 -4.34 -7.48
N THR A 222 7.93 -5.07 -6.38
CA THR A 222 9.01 -5.90 -5.82
C THR A 222 9.42 -7.03 -6.75
N ALA A 223 8.46 -7.66 -7.46
CA ALA A 223 8.78 -8.71 -8.43
C ALA A 223 9.67 -8.19 -9.57
N PHE A 224 9.48 -6.93 -10.00
CA PHE A 224 10.31 -6.32 -11.04
C PHE A 224 11.65 -5.80 -10.50
N VAL A 225 11.64 -5.15 -9.34
CA VAL A 225 12.82 -4.49 -8.74
C VAL A 225 13.81 -5.50 -8.15
N LEU A 226 13.31 -6.62 -7.63
CA LEU A 226 14.09 -7.66 -6.96
C LEU A 226 14.32 -8.88 -7.84
N LYS A 227 13.87 -8.84 -9.11
CA LYS A 227 14.21 -9.86 -10.11
C LYS A 227 15.72 -10.05 -10.19
N GLY A 228 16.17 -11.30 -10.13
CA GLY A 228 17.58 -11.66 -10.16
C GLY A 228 18.35 -11.39 -8.86
N LYS A 229 17.69 -10.90 -7.81
CA LYS A 229 18.27 -10.77 -6.45
C LYS A 229 17.79 -11.85 -5.49
N VAL A 230 16.74 -12.58 -5.85
CA VAL A 230 16.15 -13.69 -5.08
C VAL A 230 15.62 -14.74 -6.06
N LYS A 231 15.65 -16.03 -5.68
CA LYS A 231 15.11 -17.10 -6.54
C LYS A 231 13.59 -17.09 -6.58
N ASN A 232 12.93 -17.04 -5.42
CA ASN A 232 11.48 -17.06 -5.32
C ASN A 232 10.95 -15.86 -4.54
N LEU A 233 9.91 -15.20 -5.04
CA LEU A 233 9.31 -14.05 -4.35
C LEU A 233 7.79 -14.05 -4.55
N TYR A 234 7.07 -13.96 -3.43
CA TYR A 234 5.62 -13.98 -3.41
C TYR A 234 5.06 -12.91 -2.47
N GLU A 235 3.98 -12.25 -2.89
CA GLU A 235 3.09 -11.51 -1.98
C GLU A 235 1.87 -12.38 -1.66
N LYS A 236 1.39 -12.31 -0.43
CA LYS A 236 0.24 -13.05 0.05
C LYS A 236 -0.71 -12.13 0.82
N THR A 237 -2.01 -12.26 0.57
CA THR A 237 -3.02 -11.51 1.34
C THR A 237 -3.64 -12.35 2.44
N VAL A 238 -3.82 -11.77 3.63
CA VAL A 238 -4.41 -12.43 4.81
C VAL A 238 -5.92 -12.17 4.92
N ARG A 239 -6.69 -13.21 5.22
CA ARG A 239 -8.11 -13.13 5.63
C ARG A 239 -8.41 -14.15 6.72
N TYR A 240 -9.51 -13.97 7.45
CA TYR A 240 -10.00 -14.99 8.38
C TYR A 240 -10.46 -16.26 7.64
N PRO A 241 -10.41 -17.44 8.31
CA PRO A 241 -10.68 -18.72 7.68
C PRO A 241 -12.04 -18.81 6.97
N GLY A 242 -12.04 -19.49 5.82
CA GLY A 242 -13.21 -19.67 4.97
C GLY A 242 -13.63 -18.42 4.19
N HIS A 243 -12.90 -17.30 4.25
CA HIS A 243 -13.16 -16.14 3.39
C HIS A 243 -12.82 -16.44 1.93
N TRP A 244 -11.62 -16.97 1.69
CA TRP A 244 -11.10 -17.17 0.34
C TRP A 244 -11.92 -18.18 -0.45
N GLU A 245 -12.33 -19.29 0.19
CA GLU A 245 -13.20 -20.29 -0.42
C GLU A 245 -14.54 -19.69 -0.87
N LYS A 246 -15.18 -18.86 -0.03
CA LYS A 246 -16.45 -18.20 -0.37
C LYS A 246 -16.30 -17.22 -1.53
N MET A 247 -15.25 -16.41 -1.52
CA MET A 247 -14.99 -15.47 -2.60
C MET A 247 -14.61 -16.18 -3.90
N LYS A 248 -13.90 -17.31 -3.82
CA LYS A 248 -13.61 -18.17 -4.96
C LYS A 248 -14.90 -18.68 -5.61
N VAL A 249 -15.85 -19.20 -4.83
CA VAL A 249 -17.17 -19.62 -5.35
C VAL A 249 -17.90 -18.47 -6.04
N ILE A 250 -17.91 -17.27 -5.43
CA ILE A 250 -18.55 -16.08 -6.05
C ILE A 250 -17.87 -15.73 -7.38
N GLY A 251 -16.54 -15.81 -7.45
CA GLY A 251 -15.77 -15.60 -8.67
C GLY A 251 -16.04 -16.65 -9.75
N GLU A 252 -16.01 -17.94 -9.42
CA GLU A 252 -16.27 -19.06 -10.34
C GLU A 252 -17.68 -19.05 -10.92
N LEU A 253 -18.65 -18.47 -10.21
CA LEU A 253 -20.02 -18.26 -10.69
C LEU A 253 -20.16 -17.02 -11.60
N GLY A 254 -19.07 -16.30 -11.89
CA GLY A 254 -19.04 -15.16 -12.81
C GLY A 254 -19.53 -13.83 -12.21
N PHE A 255 -19.82 -13.76 -10.91
CA PHE A 255 -20.29 -12.52 -10.27
C PHE A 255 -19.20 -11.44 -10.17
N LEU A 256 -17.94 -11.81 -10.38
CA LEU A 256 -16.80 -10.89 -10.35
C LEU A 256 -16.24 -10.61 -11.75
N ASP A 257 -16.93 -11.01 -12.81
CA ASP A 257 -16.49 -10.79 -14.19
C ASP A 257 -16.65 -9.32 -14.62
N ASP A 258 -15.75 -8.87 -15.49
CA ASP A 258 -15.80 -7.56 -16.16
C ASP A 258 -16.48 -7.63 -17.54
N ILE A 259 -16.97 -8.79 -17.97
CA ILE A 259 -17.67 -8.96 -19.25
C ILE A 259 -19.03 -8.27 -19.16
N PRO A 260 -19.34 -7.27 -20.02
CA PRO A 260 -20.63 -6.60 -19.96
C PRO A 260 -21.80 -7.55 -20.24
N ILE A 261 -22.83 -7.43 -19.41
CA ILE A 261 -24.13 -8.09 -19.56
C ILE A 261 -25.23 -7.05 -19.78
N ALA A 262 -26.28 -7.44 -20.50
CA ALA A 262 -27.48 -6.62 -20.68
C ALA A 262 -28.64 -7.24 -19.91
N LEU A 263 -29.28 -6.45 -19.04
CA LEU A 263 -30.49 -6.81 -18.31
C LEU A 263 -31.53 -5.72 -18.56
N GLU A 264 -32.64 -6.07 -19.23
CA GLU A 264 -33.75 -5.13 -19.52
C GLU A 264 -33.30 -3.81 -20.16
N GLY A 265 -32.26 -3.85 -21.01
CA GLY A 265 -31.71 -2.68 -21.71
C GLY A 265 -30.65 -1.89 -20.92
N ILE A 266 -30.34 -2.28 -19.67
CA ILE A 266 -29.22 -1.72 -18.91
C ILE A 266 -27.98 -2.56 -19.16
N VAL A 267 -26.90 -1.93 -19.63
CA VAL A 267 -25.58 -2.55 -19.80
C VAL A 267 -24.74 -2.28 -18.56
N THR A 268 -24.26 -3.34 -17.91
CA THR A 268 -23.37 -3.28 -16.73
C THR A 268 -22.45 -4.49 -16.73
N THR A 269 -21.49 -4.57 -15.81
CA THR A 269 -20.68 -5.77 -15.56
C THR A 269 -21.18 -6.50 -14.31
N PRO A 270 -21.10 -7.84 -14.23
CA PRO A 270 -21.36 -8.59 -13.01
C PRO A 270 -20.61 -8.02 -11.79
N ARG A 271 -19.33 -7.65 -11.94
CA ARG A 271 -18.53 -7.04 -10.87
C ARG A 271 -19.12 -5.74 -10.33
N ALA A 272 -19.47 -4.79 -11.21
CA ALA A 272 -20.07 -3.51 -10.79
C ALA A 272 -21.42 -3.73 -10.07
N PHE A 273 -22.21 -4.71 -10.51
CA PHE A 273 -23.42 -5.12 -9.81
C PHE A 273 -23.10 -5.74 -8.43
N ALA A 274 -22.17 -6.68 -8.37
CA ALA A 274 -21.73 -7.32 -7.13
C ALA A 274 -21.19 -6.30 -6.12
N GLU A 275 -20.37 -5.34 -6.56
CA GLU A 275 -19.90 -4.23 -5.73
C GLU A 275 -21.06 -3.45 -5.11
N LYS A 276 -22.06 -3.09 -5.93
CA LYS A 276 -23.23 -2.34 -5.47
C LYS A 276 -24.06 -3.11 -4.45
N VAL A 277 -24.18 -4.43 -4.59
CA VAL A 277 -24.91 -5.29 -3.66
C VAL A 277 -24.11 -5.50 -2.37
N LEU A 278 -22.84 -5.86 -2.50
CA LEU A 278 -21.96 -6.27 -1.40
C LEU A 278 -21.57 -5.09 -0.49
N VAL A 279 -21.44 -3.87 -1.02
CA VAL A 279 -21.00 -2.71 -0.22
C VAL A 279 -21.84 -2.46 1.03
N SER A 280 -23.14 -2.79 1.00
CA SER A 280 -24.02 -2.64 2.16
C SER A 280 -23.88 -3.78 3.17
N LYS A 281 -23.49 -4.97 2.72
CA LYS A 281 -23.38 -6.20 3.51
C LYS A 281 -21.99 -6.42 4.10
N MET A 282 -20.98 -5.80 3.51
CA MET A 282 -19.59 -5.84 3.99
C MET A 282 -19.24 -4.60 4.83
N LYS A 283 -20.24 -3.81 5.21
CA LYS A 283 -20.09 -2.81 6.28
C LYS A 283 -20.24 -3.54 7.61
N GLY A 284 -19.20 -3.48 8.43
CA GLY A 284 -19.26 -3.95 9.80
C GLY A 284 -20.12 -3.10 10.71
N ASP A 285 -20.36 -3.62 11.90
CA ASP A 285 -20.93 -2.85 13.01
C ASP A 285 -19.87 -2.01 13.74
N SER A 286 -18.60 -2.38 13.58
CA SER A 286 -17.44 -1.65 14.10
C SER A 286 -16.60 -1.09 12.95
N HIS A 287 -15.89 0.00 13.23
CA HIS A 287 -14.87 0.58 12.36
C HIS A 287 -13.45 0.20 12.81
N GLU A 288 -13.32 -0.56 13.89
CA GLU A 288 -12.05 -1.09 14.36
C GLU A 288 -11.55 -2.20 13.44
N ASP A 289 -10.33 -2.02 12.97
CA ASP A 289 -9.61 -2.94 12.09
C ASP A 289 -8.23 -3.27 12.66
N ILE A 290 -7.62 -4.26 12.04
CA ILE A 290 -6.28 -4.75 12.30
C ILE A 290 -5.55 -4.80 10.98
N THR A 291 -4.31 -4.33 10.95
CA THR A 291 -3.38 -4.60 9.85
C THR A 291 -2.31 -5.55 10.34
N VAL A 292 -2.27 -6.73 9.72
CA VAL A 292 -1.21 -7.70 9.94
C VAL A 292 -0.21 -7.67 8.80
N LEU A 293 1.06 -7.86 9.13
CA LEU A 293 2.13 -8.04 8.17
C LEU A 293 3.12 -9.07 8.70
N ARG A 294 3.63 -9.91 7.80
CA ARG A 294 4.78 -10.77 8.03
C ARG A 294 5.64 -10.81 6.77
N VAL A 295 6.90 -10.41 6.86
CA VAL A 295 7.87 -10.55 5.78
C VAL A 295 8.93 -11.54 6.21
N GLU A 296 9.12 -12.58 5.42
CA GLU A 296 10.09 -13.64 5.67
C GLU A 296 11.03 -13.75 4.48
N VAL A 297 12.32 -13.54 4.71
CA VAL A 297 13.36 -13.72 3.69
C VAL A 297 14.32 -14.79 4.16
N THR A 298 14.49 -15.84 3.37
CA THR A 298 15.34 -16.97 3.68
C THR A 298 16.41 -17.15 2.62
N GLY A 299 17.64 -17.42 3.05
CA GLY A 299 18.76 -17.69 2.16
C GLY A 299 19.98 -18.17 2.91
N THR A 300 21.15 -17.89 2.35
CA THR A 300 22.45 -18.23 2.94
C THR A 300 23.19 -16.96 3.36
N LYS A 301 23.77 -16.98 4.55
CA LYS A 301 24.64 -15.93 5.10
C LYS A 301 25.79 -16.56 5.84
N ASP A 302 27.02 -16.18 5.51
CA ASP A 302 28.25 -16.73 6.09
C ASP A 302 28.29 -18.28 6.03
N GLY A 303 27.79 -18.85 4.93
CA GLY A 303 27.70 -20.29 4.69
C GLY A 303 26.64 -21.02 5.52
N LYS A 304 25.76 -20.31 6.24
CA LYS A 304 24.67 -20.89 7.04
C LYS A 304 23.32 -20.50 6.46
N ARG A 305 22.35 -21.40 6.57
CA ARG A 305 20.95 -21.08 6.25
C ARG A 305 20.44 -20.08 7.28
N THR A 306 19.90 -18.96 6.84
CA THR A 306 19.41 -17.88 7.69
C THR A 306 18.04 -17.41 7.21
N LYS A 307 17.16 -17.08 8.16
CA LYS A 307 15.85 -16.47 7.91
C LYS A 307 15.73 -15.17 8.69
N HIS A 308 15.39 -14.11 7.98
CA HIS A 308 14.99 -12.84 8.55
C HIS A 308 13.46 -12.77 8.56
N ARG A 309 12.86 -12.46 9.71
CA ARG A 309 11.41 -12.26 9.85
C ARG A 309 11.12 -10.90 10.46
N TRP A 310 10.24 -10.15 9.81
CA TRP A 310 9.56 -8.98 10.37
C TRP A 310 8.08 -9.28 10.54
N GLU A 311 7.50 -8.95 11.68
CA GLU A 311 6.09 -9.23 12.00
C GLU A 311 5.43 -8.05 12.69
N MET A 312 4.20 -7.74 12.28
CA MET A 312 3.40 -6.63 12.81
C MET A 312 1.95 -7.09 12.98
N VAL A 313 1.37 -6.77 14.14
CA VAL A 313 -0.07 -6.77 14.38
C VAL A 313 -0.43 -5.38 14.87
N ASP A 314 -0.89 -4.54 13.95
CA ASP A 314 -1.28 -3.17 14.25
C ASP A 314 -2.80 -3.10 14.47
N LEU A 315 -3.21 -2.44 15.56
CA LEU A 315 -4.62 -2.32 15.94
C LEU A 315 -5.14 -0.91 15.69
N TYR A 316 -6.47 -0.78 15.66
CA TYR A 316 -7.16 0.50 15.72
C TYR A 316 -6.58 1.42 16.80
N ASP A 317 -6.30 2.67 16.44
CA ASP A 317 -5.76 3.65 17.36
C ASP A 317 -6.89 4.45 18.02
N HIS A 318 -7.33 4.01 19.20
CA HIS A 318 -8.38 4.69 19.96
C HIS A 318 -8.00 6.09 20.45
N GLN A 319 -6.71 6.40 20.60
CA GLN A 319 -6.29 7.72 21.08
C GLN A 319 -6.39 8.77 19.97
N ARG A 320 -6.06 8.37 18.74
CA ARG A 320 -6.08 9.24 17.57
C ARG A 320 -7.36 9.11 16.73
N ASP A 321 -8.18 8.10 16.99
CA ASP A 321 -9.36 7.74 16.19
C ASP A 321 -9.00 7.41 14.74
N ILE A 322 -7.96 6.57 14.56
CA ILE A 322 -7.41 6.21 13.24
C ILE A 322 -7.46 4.68 13.09
N THR A 323 -7.98 4.21 11.96
CA THR A 323 -7.94 2.78 11.60
C THR A 323 -6.50 2.31 11.42
N SER A 324 -6.23 1.06 11.77
CA SER A 324 -4.94 0.44 11.54
C SER A 324 -4.52 0.53 10.07
N MET A 325 -5.44 0.25 9.13
CA MET A 325 -5.19 0.36 7.70
C MET A 325 -4.82 1.79 7.30
N ALA A 326 -5.49 2.80 7.85
CA ALA A 326 -5.16 4.19 7.57
C ALA A 326 -3.82 4.60 8.13
N LYS A 327 -3.52 4.20 9.37
CA LYS A 327 -2.24 4.48 10.03
C LYS A 327 -1.08 3.85 9.26
N THR A 328 -1.14 2.56 8.99
CA THR A 328 -0.07 1.79 8.32
C THR A 328 0.11 2.15 6.85
N THR A 329 -0.90 2.73 6.20
CA THR A 329 -0.78 3.24 4.82
C THR A 329 -0.30 4.70 4.78
N ALA A 330 -0.83 5.57 5.64
CA ALA A 330 -0.54 7.00 5.61
C ALA A 330 0.86 7.36 6.13
N LEU A 331 1.30 6.71 7.22
CA LEU A 331 2.52 7.09 7.91
C LEU A 331 3.79 6.82 7.09
N PRO A 332 3.96 5.69 6.38
CA PRO A 332 5.10 5.50 5.48
C PRO A 332 5.18 6.61 4.41
N ALA A 333 4.06 6.94 3.77
CA ALA A 333 4.00 8.03 2.79
C ALA A 333 4.40 9.38 3.36
N LEU A 334 3.91 9.69 4.56
CA LEU A 334 4.27 10.90 5.29
C LEU A 334 5.78 10.93 5.58
N ILE A 335 6.37 9.84 6.06
CA ILE A 335 7.80 9.80 6.38
C ILE A 335 8.62 10.01 5.11
N ILE A 336 8.28 9.36 3.99
CA ILE A 336 8.97 9.61 2.71
C ILE A 336 8.84 11.09 2.31
N ALA A 337 7.65 11.67 2.41
CA ALA A 337 7.43 13.07 2.11
C ALA A 337 8.29 13.99 3.00
N LYS A 338 8.41 13.69 4.30
CA LYS A 338 9.29 14.40 5.23
C LYS A 338 10.77 14.25 4.84
N LEU A 339 11.21 13.06 4.43
CA LEU A 339 12.59 12.82 4.01
C LEU A 339 12.95 13.59 2.73
N ILE A 340 12.01 13.69 1.78
CA ILE A 340 12.14 14.55 0.60
C ILE A 340 12.19 16.03 1.02
N ALA A 341 11.25 16.46 1.86
CA ALA A 341 11.16 17.84 2.35
C ALA A 341 12.44 18.33 3.04
N THR A 342 13.07 17.43 3.80
CA THR A 342 14.29 17.70 4.56
C THR A 342 15.57 17.36 3.79
N LYS A 343 15.46 17.05 2.48
CA LYS A 343 16.58 16.74 1.58
C LYS A 343 17.44 15.55 2.06
N LYS A 344 16.84 14.61 2.78
CA LYS A 344 17.46 13.33 3.14
C LYS A 344 17.34 12.29 2.01
N ILE A 345 16.36 12.50 1.13
CA ILE A 345 16.26 11.84 -0.18
C ILE A 345 16.39 12.93 -1.24
N THR A 346 17.32 12.75 -2.18
CA THR A 346 17.66 13.74 -3.21
C THR A 346 17.75 13.13 -4.61
N GLU A 347 17.69 11.81 -4.69
CA GLU A 347 17.72 11.06 -5.95
C GLU A 347 16.46 11.35 -6.75
N THR A 348 16.61 11.91 -7.94
CA THR A 348 15.50 12.21 -8.85
C THR A 348 15.17 11.04 -9.75
N GLY A 349 13.92 10.95 -10.20
CA GLY A 349 13.41 9.86 -11.02
C GLY A 349 12.16 9.23 -10.43
N VAL A 350 11.75 8.11 -11.01
CA VAL A 350 10.71 7.23 -10.45
C VAL A 350 11.43 6.14 -9.66
N ILE A 351 11.33 6.20 -8.33
CA ILE A 351 12.13 5.38 -7.43
C ILE A 351 11.19 4.67 -6.44
N PRO A 352 11.00 3.34 -6.56
CA PRO A 352 10.16 2.59 -5.64
C PRO A 352 10.78 2.55 -4.25
N ILE A 353 9.93 2.44 -3.23
CA ILE A 353 10.35 2.54 -1.82
C ILE A 353 11.38 1.48 -1.42
N GLU A 354 11.29 0.27 -1.97
CA GLU A 354 12.26 -0.81 -1.75
C GLU A 354 13.67 -0.54 -2.31
N SER A 355 13.82 0.47 -3.15
CA SER A 355 15.14 0.96 -3.59
C SER A 355 15.64 2.13 -2.75
N LEU A 356 14.75 2.79 -1.99
CA LEU A 356 15.07 3.98 -1.18
C LEU A 356 15.36 3.63 0.28
N ILE A 357 14.56 2.75 0.88
CA ILE A 357 14.57 2.47 2.32
C ILE A 357 15.26 1.14 2.59
N ILE A 358 16.56 1.12 2.30
CA ILE A 358 17.46 0.00 2.59
C ILE A 358 18.74 0.53 3.24
N ARG A 359 19.55 -0.36 3.82
CA ARG A 359 20.87 -0.09 4.39
C ARG A 359 20.83 1.03 5.44
N ASP A 360 21.55 2.11 5.23
CA ASP A 360 21.69 3.24 6.15
C ASP A 360 20.37 3.98 6.39
N ARG A 361 19.41 3.90 5.46
CA ARG A 361 18.07 4.49 5.60
C ARG A 361 17.06 3.55 6.26
N PHE A 362 17.34 2.25 6.33
CA PHE A 362 16.40 1.25 6.82
C PHE A 362 16.04 1.45 8.30
N GLN A 363 17.04 1.39 9.19
CA GLN A 363 16.79 1.49 10.62
C GLN A 363 16.20 2.84 11.02
N PRO A 364 16.69 4.01 10.54
CA PRO A 364 16.06 5.29 10.86
C PRO A 364 14.60 5.41 10.40
N PHE A 365 14.23 4.74 9.31
CA PHE A 365 12.83 4.72 8.84
C PHE A 365 11.94 3.87 9.76
N LEU A 366 12.42 2.69 10.18
CA LEU A 366 11.72 1.85 11.16
C LEU A 366 11.57 2.55 12.51
N ASP A 367 12.61 3.25 12.98
CA ASP A 367 12.56 3.99 14.24
C ASP A 367 11.50 5.10 14.20
N GLU A 368 11.35 5.78 13.05
CA GLU A 368 10.33 6.80 12.85
C GLU A 368 8.92 6.21 12.76
N LEU A 369 8.74 5.05 12.10
CA LEU A 369 7.48 4.30 12.13
C LEU A 369 7.09 3.94 13.57
N LYS A 370 8.04 3.40 14.35
CA LYS A 370 7.85 3.05 15.76
C LYS A 370 7.45 4.25 16.59
N ARG A 371 8.13 5.39 16.40
CA ARG A 371 7.80 6.66 17.07
C ARG A 371 6.37 7.13 16.76
N LEU A 372 5.85 6.82 15.57
CA LEU A 372 4.49 7.18 15.14
C LEU A 372 3.45 6.09 15.47
N GLY A 373 3.85 5.05 16.21
CA GLY A 373 2.96 4.00 16.71
C GLY A 373 2.73 2.85 15.74
N ILE A 374 3.69 2.57 14.86
CA ILE A 374 3.77 1.34 14.04
C ILE A 374 5.01 0.58 14.51
N ASP A 375 4.81 -0.46 15.33
CA ASP A 375 5.92 -1.30 15.81
C ASP A 375 6.01 -2.59 14.98
N ILE A 376 7.22 -2.95 14.57
CA ILE A 376 7.49 -4.11 13.72
C ILE A 376 8.57 -4.94 14.40
N ASP A 377 8.22 -6.13 14.84
CA ASP A 377 9.12 -7.05 15.52
C ASP A 377 10.06 -7.72 14.52
N TYR A 378 11.36 -7.71 14.81
CA TYR A 378 12.38 -8.38 14.01
C TYR A 378 12.93 -9.62 14.71
N LYS A 379 13.09 -10.72 13.97
CA LYS A 379 13.76 -11.94 14.41
C LYS A 379 14.68 -12.48 13.32
N GLU A 380 15.88 -12.90 13.73
CA GLU A 380 16.82 -13.64 12.89
C GLU A 380 16.92 -15.08 13.40
N GLU A 381 16.76 -16.04 12.49
CA GLU A 381 16.90 -17.46 12.77
C GLU A 381 18.02 -18.04 11.92
N VAL A 382 19.04 -18.60 12.57
CA VAL A 382 20.16 -19.29 11.90
C VAL A 382 19.97 -20.78 12.09
N PHE A 383 19.77 -21.51 10.99
CA PHE A 383 19.60 -22.96 11.02
C PHE A 383 20.99 -23.60 11.05
N ILE A 384 21.27 -24.33 12.13
CA ILE A 384 22.47 -25.14 12.25
C ILE A 384 22.15 -26.47 11.57
N SER A 385 22.87 -26.80 10.48
CA SER A 385 22.83 -28.14 9.91
C SER A 385 23.23 -29.15 10.99
N SER A 386 22.31 -30.03 11.36
CA SER A 386 22.65 -31.20 12.18
C SER A 386 23.62 -32.07 11.38
N GLU A 387 24.85 -32.20 11.88
CA GLU A 387 25.89 -33.09 11.33
C GLU A 387 25.44 -34.56 11.26
#